data_AF-A0AAT9H6U1-F1
#
_entry.id   AF-A0AAT9H6U1-F1
#
_cell.length_a   1.000
_cell.length_b   1.000
_cell.length_c   1.000
_cell.angle_alpha   90.00
_cell.angle_beta   90.00
_cell.angle_gamma   90.00
#
_symmetry.space_group_name_H-M   'P 1'
#
loop_
_entity.id
_entity.type
_entity.pdbx_description
1 polymer ?
#
loop_
_entity_poly.entity_id
_entity_poly.type
_entity_poly.pdbx_seq_one_letter_code
_entity_poly.pdbx_strand_id
1 'polypeptide(L)'
;MRLVIFFLAISMVLTGCSNKKESKDVTSLVEKYSGYGVIRFTPNSTGSIRYLEFYPILIESNNTDFKDIKKFNIKYGLVLRHTNKSALWQSLIMNKNIKLDSEGYGLAVISIKYRKRNNDNKFINEYDNYLVLKNRNIKVKMFDPESNKIEIDDFRIIQGI
;
A
#
# COMPACT_ATOMS: atom_id res chain seq x y z
N MET A 1 32.97 6.92 47.87
CA MET A 1 33.81 8.10 47.61
C MET A 1 34.97 7.68 46.73
N ARG A 2 34.91 7.94 45.41
CA ARG A 2 36.04 7.83 44.50
C ARG A 2 35.99 9.01 43.55
N LEU A 3 36.92 9.92 43.79
CA LEU A 3 37.26 11.10 43.01
C LEU A 3 37.90 10.61 41.71
N VAL A 4 37.31 10.90 40.55
CA VAL A 4 37.96 10.69 39.25
C VAL A 4 38.39 12.06 38.75
N ILE A 5 39.70 12.27 38.78
CA ILE A 5 40.40 13.45 38.29
C ILE A 5 40.55 13.32 36.76
N PHE A 6 40.24 14.41 36.08
CA PHE A 6 40.43 14.67 34.65
C PHE A 6 41.88 14.39 34.20
N PHE A 7 42.04 13.76 33.03
CA PHE A 7 43.17 14.05 32.15
C PHE A 7 42.66 14.35 30.74
N LEU A 8 42.84 15.60 30.37
CA LEU A 8 42.58 16.17 29.05
C LEU A 8 43.93 16.11 28.31
N ALA A 9 44.01 15.34 27.22
CA ALA A 9 45.16 15.37 26.32
C ALA A 9 44.65 15.50 24.89
N ILE A 10 44.71 16.75 24.41
CA ILE A 10 44.50 17.16 23.02
C ILE A 10 45.69 16.70 22.20
N SER A 11 45.43 15.99 21.10
CA SER A 11 46.36 15.86 19.98
C SER A 11 45.62 16.14 18.66
N MET A 12 45.61 17.42 18.28
CA MET A 12 45.71 17.88 16.90
C MET A 12 47.13 17.49 16.41
N VAL A 13 47.46 17.07 15.19
CA VAL A 13 47.02 17.35 13.82
C VAL A 13 47.46 16.14 12.97
N LEU A 14 46.74 15.80 11.89
CA LEU A 14 47.34 15.60 10.56
C LEU A 14 46.22 15.56 9.51
N THR A 15 46.16 16.66 8.77
CA THR A 15 45.46 16.82 7.50
C THR A 15 45.89 15.73 6.52
N GLY A 16 44.99 14.79 6.25
CA GLY A 16 45.02 13.97 5.05
C GLY A 16 43.84 14.35 4.15
N CYS A 17 44.08 15.20 3.16
CA CYS A 17 43.16 15.30 2.03
C CYS A 17 43.19 13.97 1.26
N SER A 18 42.28 13.06 1.58
CA SER A 18 41.89 12.00 0.66
C SER A 18 40.45 12.27 0.25
N ASN A 19 40.24 12.52 -1.05
CA ASN A 19 38.93 12.59 -1.68
C ASN A 19 38.19 11.25 -1.50
N LYS A 20 37.60 11.02 -0.33
CA LYS A 20 36.54 10.04 -0.19
C LYS A 20 35.29 10.74 -0.69
N LYS A 21 34.90 10.40 -1.92
CA LYS A 21 33.48 10.44 -2.29
C LYS A 21 32.77 9.69 -1.18
N GLU A 22 32.14 10.42 -0.26
CA GLU A 22 31.10 9.85 0.57
C GLU A 22 30.12 9.24 -0.42
N SER A 23 30.15 7.91 -0.53
CA SER A 23 28.96 7.18 -0.93
C SER A 23 27.94 7.59 0.11
N LYS A 24 27.11 8.59 -0.22
CA LYS A 24 25.85 8.80 0.48
C LYS A 24 25.19 7.43 0.44
N ASP A 25 25.18 6.75 1.58
CA ASP A 25 24.35 5.58 1.76
C ASP A 25 22.93 6.07 1.51
N VAL A 26 22.45 5.83 0.29
CA VAL A 26 21.06 6.06 -0.09
C VAL A 26 20.28 5.01 0.67
N THR A 27 20.02 5.29 1.95
CA THR A 27 19.06 4.56 2.74
C THR A 27 17.71 4.77 2.07
N SER A 28 17.37 3.85 1.18
CA SER A 28 16.03 3.74 0.60
C SER A 28 15.06 3.54 1.77
N LEU A 29 14.46 4.62 2.25
CA LEU A 29 13.49 4.64 3.34
C LEU A 29 12.21 3.93 2.88
N VAL A 30 12.16 2.60 2.87
CA VAL A 30 10.96 1.88 2.43
C VAL A 30 9.82 2.12 3.43
N GLU A 31 8.76 2.81 3.01
CA GLU A 31 7.54 3.01 3.82
C GLU A 31 6.69 1.73 3.76
N LYS A 32 6.37 1.16 4.93
CA LYS A 32 5.56 -0.06 5.07
C LYS A 32 4.19 0.29 5.63
N TYR A 33 3.17 -0.31 5.03
CA TYR A 33 1.77 -0.12 5.40
C TYR A 33 1.07 -1.46 5.58
N SER A 34 0.11 -1.49 6.49
CA SER A 34 -0.78 -2.63 6.67
C SER A 34 -2.18 -2.15 7.00
N GLY A 35 -3.19 -2.81 6.45
CA GLY A 35 -4.57 -2.46 6.77
C GLY A 35 -5.59 -3.37 6.09
N TYR A 36 -6.85 -3.06 6.37
CA TYR A 36 -8.00 -3.67 5.73
C TYR A 36 -8.56 -2.71 4.68
N GLY A 37 -9.11 -3.26 3.61
CA GLY A 37 -9.77 -2.45 2.60
C GLY A 37 -10.65 -3.27 1.69
N VAL A 38 -11.49 -2.57 0.94
CA VAL A 38 -12.21 -3.17 -0.18
C VAL A 38 -11.31 -3.12 -1.41
N ILE A 39 -11.16 -4.22 -2.12
CA ILE A 39 -10.51 -4.26 -3.42
C ILE A 39 -11.54 -4.48 -4.52
N ARG A 40 -11.49 -3.64 -5.55
CA ARG A 40 -12.25 -3.77 -6.79
C ARG A 40 -11.32 -4.20 -7.91
N PHE A 41 -11.75 -5.17 -8.70
CA PHE A 41 -10.97 -5.69 -9.82
C PHE A 41 -11.87 -6.13 -10.97
N THR A 42 -11.28 -6.25 -12.16
CA THR A 42 -11.91 -6.93 -13.29
C THR A 42 -11.16 -8.24 -13.59
N PRO A 43 -11.87 -9.34 -13.88
CA PRO A 43 -11.25 -10.59 -14.28
C PRO A 43 -10.78 -10.57 -15.74
N ASN A 44 -11.18 -9.56 -16.53
CA ASN A 44 -10.85 -9.52 -17.95
C ASN A 44 -9.33 -9.58 -18.16
N SER A 45 -8.91 -10.47 -19.06
CA SER A 45 -7.53 -10.87 -19.27
C SER A 45 -6.82 -10.08 -20.38
N THR A 46 -7.51 -9.17 -21.07
CA THR A 46 -6.88 -8.37 -22.13
C THR A 46 -5.78 -7.47 -21.58
N GLY A 47 -4.56 -7.60 -22.10
CA GLY A 47 -3.36 -6.88 -21.66
C GLY A 47 -2.54 -7.62 -20.59
N SER A 48 -1.34 -7.12 -20.29
CA SER A 48 -0.40 -7.74 -19.32
C SER A 48 -0.49 -7.14 -17.91
N ILE A 49 -1.05 -5.93 -17.80
CA ILE A 49 -1.19 -5.16 -16.55
C ILE A 49 -2.66 -5.19 -16.10
N ARG A 50 -2.85 -5.24 -14.79
CA ARG A 50 -4.12 -5.28 -14.07
C ARG A 50 -4.17 -4.09 -13.15
N TYR A 51 -5.27 -3.36 -13.25
CA TYR A 51 -5.58 -2.23 -12.40
C TYR A 51 -6.54 -2.73 -11.33
N LEU A 52 -6.08 -2.73 -10.08
CA LEU A 52 -6.92 -3.03 -8.92
C LEU A 52 -7.09 -1.73 -8.13
N GLU A 53 -8.29 -1.46 -7.69
CA GLU A 53 -8.59 -0.29 -6.86
C GLU A 53 -8.70 -0.78 -5.42
N PHE A 54 -7.79 -0.35 -4.54
CA PHE A 54 -7.81 -0.67 -3.13
C PHE A 54 -8.31 0.52 -2.32
N TYR A 55 -9.37 0.31 -1.55
CA TYR A 55 -10.07 1.31 -0.76
C TYR A 55 -9.88 1.01 0.73
N PRO A 56 -8.90 1.63 1.42
CA PRO A 56 -8.67 1.39 2.83
C PRO A 56 -9.92 1.70 3.66
N ILE A 57 -10.26 0.79 4.57
CA ILE A 57 -11.33 0.99 5.54
C ILE A 57 -10.69 1.60 6.79
N LEU A 58 -11.19 2.76 7.21
CA LEU A 58 -10.82 3.36 8.47
C LEU A 58 -11.54 2.58 9.59
N ILE A 59 -10.78 1.77 10.32
CA ILE A 59 -11.29 0.95 11.42
C ILE A 59 -10.77 1.45 12.75
N GLU A 60 -11.63 1.46 13.76
CA GLU A 60 -11.19 1.50 15.16
C GLU A 60 -10.73 0.09 15.55
N SER A 61 -9.59 0.00 16.22
CA SER A 61 -8.70 -1.18 16.20
C SER A 61 -9.29 -2.49 16.73
N ASN A 62 -10.49 -2.51 17.35
CA ASN A 62 -10.89 -3.61 18.22
C ASN A 62 -12.23 -4.30 17.92
N ASN A 63 -13.01 -3.95 16.88
CA ASN A 63 -14.27 -4.68 16.63
C ASN A 63 -14.90 -4.51 15.23
N THR A 64 -14.13 -4.74 14.16
CA THR A 64 -14.71 -4.64 12.81
C THR A 64 -15.39 -5.93 12.40
N ASP A 65 -16.73 -5.95 12.40
CA ASP A 65 -17.51 -6.97 11.72
C ASP A 65 -17.53 -6.68 10.21
N PHE A 66 -16.78 -7.45 9.44
CA PHE A 66 -16.72 -7.30 7.99
C PHE A 66 -18.05 -7.64 7.30
N LYS A 67 -18.99 -8.32 7.95
CA LYS A 67 -20.32 -8.61 7.37
C LYS A 67 -21.16 -7.34 7.22
N ASP A 68 -20.98 -6.35 8.09
CA ASP A 68 -21.72 -5.08 8.05
C ASP A 68 -20.99 -4.03 7.22
N ILE A 69 -20.90 -4.28 5.91
CA ILE A 69 -20.16 -3.41 4.99
C ILE A 69 -20.72 -1.98 4.89
N LYS A 70 -21.97 -1.74 5.37
CA LYS A 70 -22.56 -0.40 5.41
C LYS A 70 -21.80 0.53 6.35
N LYS A 71 -21.16 -0.03 7.38
CA LYS A 71 -20.35 0.70 8.36
C LYS A 71 -18.96 1.07 7.85
N PHE A 72 -18.55 0.61 6.67
CA PHE A 72 -17.22 0.94 6.16
C PHE A 72 -17.09 2.45 5.94
N ASN A 73 -16.10 3.02 6.62
CA ASN A 73 -15.68 4.40 6.49
C ASN A 73 -14.50 4.46 5.51
N ILE A 74 -14.79 4.84 4.27
CA ILE A 74 -13.84 4.91 3.16
C ILE A 74 -13.81 6.35 2.67
N LYS A 75 -12.61 6.92 2.59
CA LYS A 75 -12.38 8.29 2.09
C LYS A 75 -11.38 8.34 0.94
N TYR A 76 -10.48 7.36 0.90
CA TYR A 76 -9.36 7.31 -0.02
C TYR A 76 -9.37 5.99 -0.77
N GLY A 77 -8.66 5.96 -1.89
CA GLY A 77 -8.32 4.73 -2.58
C GLY A 77 -6.98 4.82 -3.29
N LEU A 78 -6.46 3.67 -3.66
CA LEU A 78 -5.13 3.48 -4.19
C LEU A 78 -5.19 2.56 -5.40
N VAL A 79 -4.57 2.98 -6.50
CA VAL A 79 -4.42 2.10 -7.65
C VAL A 79 -3.24 1.16 -7.42
N LEU A 80 -3.50 -0.14 -7.45
CA LEU A 80 -2.51 -1.20 -7.43
C LEU A 80 -2.35 -1.76 -8.84
N ARG A 81 -1.16 -1.58 -9.41
CA ARG A 81 -0.80 -2.10 -10.74
C ARG A 81 -0.11 -3.44 -10.58
N HIS A 82 -0.72 -4.48 -11.13
CA HIS A 82 -0.24 -5.86 -11.02
C HIS A 82 -0.13 -6.52 -12.38
N THR A 83 0.72 -7.53 -12.52
CA THR A 83 0.69 -8.38 -13.71
C THR A 83 -0.40 -9.43 -13.59
N ASN A 84 -0.78 -10.02 -14.71
CA ASN A 84 -1.64 -11.22 -14.72
C ASN A 84 -1.02 -12.45 -14.04
N LYS A 85 0.23 -12.38 -13.58
CA LYS A 85 0.90 -13.45 -12.82
C LYS A 85 1.00 -13.12 -11.33
N SER A 86 0.53 -11.95 -10.89
CA SER A 86 0.65 -11.57 -9.48
C SER A 86 -0.22 -12.49 -8.62
N ALA A 87 0.30 -12.86 -7.44
CA ALA A 87 -0.42 -13.69 -6.50
C ALA A 87 -1.75 -13.05 -6.08
N LEU A 88 -1.75 -11.74 -5.80
CA LEU A 88 -2.97 -11.00 -5.46
C LEU A 88 -4.05 -11.11 -6.54
N TRP A 89 -3.71 -10.81 -7.80
CA TRP A 89 -4.70 -10.86 -8.88
C TRP A 89 -5.21 -12.27 -9.10
N GLN A 90 -4.31 -13.26 -9.16
CA GLN A 90 -4.66 -14.67 -9.31
C GLN A 90 -5.58 -15.15 -8.19
N SER A 91 -5.27 -14.84 -6.94
CA SER A 91 -6.11 -15.18 -5.80
C SER A 91 -7.48 -14.53 -5.86
N LEU A 92 -7.60 -13.29 -6.36
CA LEU A 92 -8.89 -12.63 -6.52
C LEU A 92 -9.77 -13.31 -7.58
N ILE A 93 -9.22 -13.58 -8.78
CA ILE A 93 -10.02 -14.15 -9.87
C ILE A 93 -10.38 -15.63 -9.65
N MET A 94 -9.57 -16.38 -8.89
CA MET A 94 -9.83 -17.79 -8.58
C MET A 94 -10.74 -17.99 -7.36
N ASN A 95 -11.02 -16.94 -6.58
CA ASN A 95 -11.82 -17.06 -5.38
C ASN A 95 -13.31 -17.14 -5.72
N LYS A 96 -13.86 -18.35 -5.61
CA LYS A 96 -15.26 -18.67 -5.90
C LYS A 96 -16.28 -17.93 -5.02
N ASN A 97 -15.85 -17.38 -3.88
CA ASN A 97 -16.72 -16.62 -2.98
C ASN A 97 -16.88 -15.16 -3.41
N ILE A 98 -16.12 -14.70 -4.42
CA ILE A 98 -16.27 -13.37 -4.99
C ILE A 98 -17.19 -13.48 -6.21
N LYS A 99 -18.32 -12.77 -6.17
CA LYS A 99 -19.23 -12.66 -7.30
C LYS A 99 -18.89 -11.39 -8.09
N LEU A 100 -19.11 -11.46 -9.41
CA LEU A 100 -19.02 -10.28 -10.26
C LEU A 100 -20.36 -9.55 -10.25
N ASP A 101 -20.32 -8.22 -10.29
CA ASP A 101 -21.51 -7.41 -10.51
C ASP A 101 -21.95 -7.43 -12.00
N SER A 102 -23.02 -6.72 -12.31
CA SER A 102 -23.57 -6.62 -13.67
C SER A 102 -22.63 -5.95 -14.66
N GLU A 103 -21.64 -5.18 -14.18
CA GLU A 103 -20.63 -4.52 -15.00
C GLU A 103 -19.36 -5.38 -15.12
N GLY A 104 -19.33 -6.57 -14.51
CA GLY A 104 -18.22 -7.50 -14.56
C GLY A 104 -17.09 -7.21 -13.57
N TYR A 105 -17.32 -6.38 -12.55
CA TYR A 105 -16.35 -6.13 -11.49
C TYR A 105 -16.53 -7.09 -10.32
N GLY A 106 -15.41 -7.58 -9.78
CA GLY A 106 -15.35 -8.28 -8.51
C GLY A 106 -15.04 -7.33 -7.36
N LEU A 107 -15.66 -7.56 -6.21
CA LEU A 107 -15.43 -6.81 -4.97
C LEU A 107 -15.13 -7.77 -3.82
N ALA A 108 -14.08 -7.48 -3.05
CA ALA A 108 -13.73 -8.26 -1.88
C ALA A 108 -13.16 -7.39 -0.76
N VAL A 109 -13.36 -7.82 0.48
CA VAL A 109 -12.62 -7.28 1.62
C VAL A 109 -11.32 -8.07 1.75
N ILE A 110 -10.20 -7.36 1.85
CA ILE A 110 -8.88 -7.95 2.03
C ILE A 110 -8.15 -7.30 3.20
N SER A 111 -7.25 -8.04 3.84
CA SER A 111 -6.13 -7.46 4.55
C SER A 111 -4.91 -7.45 3.63
N ILE A 112 -4.14 -6.38 3.64
CA ILE A 112 -2.97 -6.23 2.78
C ILE A 112 -1.82 -5.60 3.56
N LYS A 113 -0.60 -6.09 3.33
CA LYS A 113 0.65 -5.45 3.72
C LYS A 113 1.40 -5.09 2.46
N TYR A 114 1.82 -3.84 2.36
CA TYR A 114 2.51 -3.35 1.18
C TYR A 114 3.58 -2.34 1.55
N ARG A 115 4.53 -2.19 0.64
CA ARG A 115 5.61 -1.24 0.76
C ARG A 115 5.69 -0.35 -0.46
N LYS A 116 5.94 0.93 -0.21
CA LYS A 116 6.12 1.94 -1.26
C LYS A 116 7.63 2.17 -1.46
N ARG A 117 8.10 2.04 -2.70
CA ARG A 117 9.49 2.41 -3.03
C ARG A 117 9.63 3.93 -2.98
N ASN A 118 10.59 4.42 -2.20
CA ASN A 118 10.64 5.83 -1.76
C ASN A 118 11.44 6.78 -2.66
N ASN A 119 11.72 6.39 -3.91
CA ASN A 119 12.53 7.22 -4.80
C ASN A 119 11.76 8.39 -5.46
N ASP A 120 10.44 8.51 -5.27
CA ASP A 120 9.65 9.61 -5.84
C ASP A 120 8.64 10.19 -4.82
N ASN A 121 8.80 11.48 -4.52
CA ASN A 121 8.10 12.18 -3.44
C ASN A 121 6.61 12.51 -3.69
N LYS A 122 5.93 11.94 -4.70
CA LYS A 122 4.50 12.19 -4.91
C LYS A 122 3.76 10.97 -5.45
N PHE A 123 2.57 10.69 -4.91
CA PHE A 123 1.51 10.05 -5.69
C PHE A 123 1.29 10.95 -6.90
N ILE A 124 1.44 10.39 -8.09
CA ILE A 124 1.65 11.21 -9.29
C ILE A 124 0.31 11.79 -9.76
N ASN A 125 -0.78 11.03 -9.60
CA ASN A 125 -2.12 11.49 -9.92
C ASN A 125 -3.07 11.33 -8.75
N GLU A 126 -3.85 12.38 -8.52
CA GLU A 126 -4.94 12.42 -7.56
C GLU A 126 -6.23 12.77 -8.30
N TYR A 127 -7.27 11.94 -8.18
CA TYR A 127 -8.53 12.14 -8.89
C TYR A 127 -9.75 11.72 -8.07
N ASP A 128 -10.90 12.34 -8.36
CA ASP A 128 -12.15 11.96 -7.72
C ASP A 128 -12.68 10.67 -8.37
N ASN A 129 -13.13 9.72 -7.56
CA ASN A 129 -13.79 8.50 -8.02
C ASN A 129 -14.98 8.16 -7.11
N TYR A 130 -15.72 7.13 -7.48
CA TYR A 130 -16.89 6.64 -6.77
C TYR A 130 -16.80 5.13 -6.59
N LEU A 131 -17.01 4.66 -5.36
CA LEU A 131 -17.15 3.26 -5.04
C LEU A 131 -18.61 2.95 -4.70
N VAL A 132 -19.21 2.00 -5.40
CA VAL A 132 -20.56 1.51 -5.11
C VAL A 132 -20.48 0.27 -4.22
N LEU A 133 -21.03 0.34 -3.00
CA LEU A 133 -21.14 -0.79 -2.07
C LEU A 133 -22.59 -0.95 -1.60
N LYS A 134 -23.25 -2.06 -1.95
CA LYS A 134 -24.66 -2.38 -1.58
C LYS A 134 -25.59 -1.16 -1.76
N ASN A 135 -25.57 -0.58 -2.96
CA ASN A 135 -26.40 0.58 -3.35
C ASN A 135 -26.04 1.91 -2.67
N ARG A 136 -24.96 1.97 -1.89
CA ARG A 136 -24.36 3.22 -1.42
C ARG A 136 -23.28 3.66 -2.38
N ASN A 137 -23.37 4.90 -2.84
CA ASN A 137 -22.30 5.54 -3.61
C ASN A 137 -21.37 6.31 -2.65
N ILE A 138 -20.09 5.96 -2.63
CA ILE A 138 -19.08 6.53 -1.74
C ILE A 138 -18.12 7.36 -2.59
N LYS A 139 -18.11 8.68 -2.39
CA LYS A 139 -17.12 9.56 -3.02
C LYS A 139 -15.76 9.30 -2.36
N VAL A 140 -14.74 9.09 -3.19
CA VAL A 140 -13.40 8.76 -2.74
C VAL A 140 -12.37 9.57 -3.52
N LYS A 141 -11.27 9.93 -2.85
CA LYS A 141 -10.09 10.50 -3.49
C LYS A 141 -9.10 9.38 -3.81
N MET A 142 -8.85 9.15 -5.10
CA MET A 142 -7.97 8.10 -5.59
C MET A 142 -6.56 8.63 -5.79
N PHE A 143 -5.58 7.82 -5.41
CA PHE A 143 -4.16 8.04 -5.65
C PHE A 143 -3.63 6.98 -6.61
N ASP A 144 -3.04 7.40 -7.72
CA ASP A 144 -2.33 6.50 -8.64
C ASP A 144 -0.83 6.79 -8.61
N PRO A 145 0.01 5.82 -8.20
CA PRO A 145 1.46 5.95 -8.24
C PRO A 145 2.05 5.78 -9.67
N GLU A 146 1.21 5.66 -10.71
CA GLU A 146 1.49 5.50 -12.15
C GLU A 146 2.37 4.28 -12.55
N SER A 147 2.85 3.51 -11.59
CA SER A 147 3.85 2.47 -11.79
C SER A 147 3.74 1.37 -10.72
N ASN A 148 4.49 0.28 -10.88
CA ASN A 148 4.60 -0.82 -9.90
C ASN A 148 5.39 -0.41 -8.64
N LYS A 149 5.28 0.85 -8.20
CA LYS A 149 5.96 1.42 -7.01
C LYS A 149 5.44 0.85 -5.69
N ILE A 150 4.31 0.15 -5.74
CA ILE A 150 3.73 -0.56 -4.61
C ILE A 150 4.03 -2.04 -4.78
N GLU A 151 4.74 -2.59 -3.82
CA GLU A 151 4.95 -4.03 -3.71
C GLU A 151 4.06 -4.58 -2.60
N ILE A 152 3.38 -5.68 -2.90
CA ILE A 152 2.54 -6.39 -1.93
C ILE A 152 3.40 -7.45 -1.26
N ASP A 153 3.61 -7.29 0.04
CA ASP A 153 4.40 -8.21 0.85
C ASP A 153 3.55 -9.41 1.28
N ASP A 154 2.28 -9.17 1.63
CA ASP A 154 1.36 -10.17 2.16
C ASP A 154 -0.09 -9.71 1.93
N PHE A 155 -1.00 -10.66 1.75
CA PHE A 155 -2.43 -10.36 1.65
C PHE A 155 -3.27 -11.57 2.05
N ARG A 156 -4.51 -11.28 2.47
CA ARG A 156 -5.54 -12.30 2.71
C ARG A 156 -6.88 -11.79 2.24
N ILE A 157 -7.59 -12.62 1.47
CA ILE A 157 -8.99 -12.37 1.13
C ILE A 157 -9.84 -12.78 2.32
N ILE A 158 -10.64 -11.85 2.84
CA ILE A 158 -11.48 -12.03 4.02
C ILE A 158 -12.87 -12.50 3.59
N GLN A 159 -13.47 -11.80 2.63
CA GLN A 159 -14.78 -12.15 2.08
C GLN A 159 -15.01 -11.50 0.71
N GLY A 160 -15.82 -12.13 -0.15
CA GLY A 160 -16.43 -11.46 -1.30
C GLY A 160 -17.65 -10.62 -0.87
N ILE A 161 -18.01 -9.62 -1.68
CA ILE A 161 -19.12 -8.67 -1.40
C ILE A 161 -20.34 -8.95 -2.28
#